data_AF-A0A2A4JZZ6-F1
#
_entry.id   AF-A0A2A4JZZ6-F1
#
_cell.length_a   1.000
_cell.length_b   1.000
_cell.length_c   1.000
_cell.angle_alpha   90.00
_cell.angle_beta   90.00
_cell.angle_gamma   90.00
#
_symmetry.space_group_name_H-M   'P 1'
#
loop_
_entity.id
_entity.type
_entity.pdbx_description
1 polymer ?
#
loop_
_entity_poly.entity_id
_entity_poly.type
_entity_poly.pdbx_seq_one_letter_code
_entity_poly.pdbx_strand_id
1 'polypeptide(L)'
;MSVIFQTLKNKGKTYLFKKIINSTQSTCKCLQFRKSSDIPKKFISFEEVVAQRRAEAKRSIVVQVNSEASFSELYGYCSKYAVINGIHHYKNSAGENFMLIEFNSEEELKEVLKSCSTHQKDMEAMALNSPFLWFRAAKGPKAKYPEPRIKLASVNGIDKIDEDKLFKELVDCETVSDQIQLLCDRTMLNDLGIRLRYMVARQIESVLESLYANIAVRPFGSSINGFGKMGCDLDLVLTNIITEETFAHHYTDLDCDLCYNNM
;
A
#
# COMPACT_ATOMS: atom_id res chain seq x y z
N MET A 1 11.91 -25.95 2.35
CA MET A 1 11.84 -27.25 3.04
C MET A 1 11.77 -26.97 4.53
N SER A 2 10.65 -27.39 5.14
CA SER A 2 10.16 -27.03 6.47
C SER A 2 11.16 -27.26 7.60
N VAL A 3 11.44 -26.24 8.41
CA VAL A 3 12.20 -26.36 9.67
C VAL A 3 11.22 -26.47 10.83
N ILE A 4 10.45 -27.56 10.82
CA ILE A 4 9.71 -28.04 11.98
C ILE A 4 10.18 -29.48 12.12
N PHE A 5 10.87 -29.78 13.22
CA PHE A 5 11.35 -31.09 13.73
C PHE A 5 12.83 -31.09 14.05
N GLN A 6 13.23 -30.38 15.10
CA GLN A 6 14.44 -30.71 15.84
C GLN A 6 14.32 -30.24 17.29
N THR A 7 13.62 -31.03 18.12
CA THR A 7 13.78 -31.02 19.59
C THR A 7 13.07 -32.22 20.21
N LEU A 8 13.61 -33.42 19.99
CA LEU A 8 13.30 -34.59 20.82
C LEU A 8 14.56 -35.42 21.02
N LYS A 9 15.32 -35.10 22.08
CA LYS A 9 16.13 -36.04 22.85
C LYS A 9 16.77 -35.30 24.02
N ASN A 10 16.16 -35.38 25.21
CA ASN A 10 16.91 -35.76 26.41
C ASN A 10 15.99 -36.00 27.63
N LYS A 11 16.12 -37.23 28.16
CA LYS A 11 16.01 -37.64 29.57
C LYS A 11 14.64 -37.57 30.26
N GLY A 12 13.95 -38.70 30.11
CA GLY A 12 13.14 -39.40 31.11
C GLY A 12 12.72 -38.65 32.38
N LYS A 13 11.42 -38.38 32.44
CA LYS A 13 10.57 -38.53 33.64
C LYS A 13 9.15 -38.79 33.16
N THR A 14 8.67 -40.01 33.36
CA THR A 14 7.29 -40.43 33.15
C THR A 14 6.42 -39.79 34.22
N TYR A 15 5.74 -38.69 33.89
CA TYR A 15 4.65 -38.20 34.74
C TYR A 15 3.36 -38.89 34.33
N LEU A 16 2.89 -39.76 35.24
CA LEU A 16 1.64 -40.50 35.14
C LEU A 16 0.45 -39.56 34.93
N PHE A 17 -0.26 -39.76 33.83
CA PHE A 17 -1.67 -39.42 33.71
C PHE A 17 -2.48 -40.31 34.66
N LYS A 18 -2.96 -39.75 35.78
CA LYS A 18 -4.28 -40.10 36.31
C LYS A 18 -4.73 -39.17 37.44
N LYS A 19 -5.98 -38.73 37.27
CA LYS A 19 -6.94 -38.30 38.31
C LYS A 19 -6.70 -36.85 38.80
N ILE A 20 -7.67 -35.92 38.82
CA ILE A 20 -9.11 -36.02 39.04
C ILE A 20 -9.82 -34.84 38.35
N ILE A 21 -10.98 -35.17 37.81
CA ILE A 21 -12.12 -34.33 37.44
C ILE A 21 -12.39 -33.31 38.56
N ASN A 22 -11.95 -32.07 38.37
CA ASN A 22 -12.55 -30.87 38.92
C ASN A 22 -12.34 -29.78 37.88
N SER A 23 -13.20 -29.81 36.87
CA SER A 23 -13.31 -28.78 35.85
C SER A 23 -13.81 -27.49 36.50
N THR A 24 -12.91 -26.71 37.11
CA THR A 24 -13.05 -25.27 37.00
C THR A 24 -12.71 -24.96 35.55
N GLN A 25 -13.71 -24.49 34.79
CA GLN A 25 -13.47 -23.97 33.45
C GLN A 25 -12.33 -22.96 33.54
N SER A 26 -11.12 -23.38 33.15
CA SER A 26 -10.05 -22.46 32.84
C SER A 26 -10.48 -21.79 31.55
N THR A 27 -11.30 -20.75 31.69
CA THR A 27 -11.60 -19.84 30.60
C THR A 27 -10.26 -19.38 30.07
N CYS A 28 -9.91 -19.78 28.84
CA CYS A 28 -8.73 -19.29 28.17
C CYS A 28 -8.79 -17.76 28.20
N LYS A 29 -7.94 -17.15 29.05
CA LYS A 29 -7.84 -15.68 29.14
C LYS A 29 -7.44 -15.05 27.80
N CYS A 30 -7.00 -15.87 26.84
CA CYS A 30 -6.75 -15.48 25.46
C CYS A 30 -7.95 -14.82 24.76
N LEU A 31 -9.20 -15.15 25.13
CA LEU A 31 -10.40 -14.52 24.57
C LEU A 31 -10.89 -13.31 25.38
N GLN A 32 -10.44 -13.16 26.63
CA GLN A 32 -10.87 -12.08 27.54
C GLN A 32 -9.92 -10.88 27.56
N PHE A 33 -8.75 -10.98 26.92
CA PHE A 33 -7.83 -9.87 26.72
C PHE A 33 -7.90 -9.29 25.29
N ARG A 34 -9.11 -9.01 24.80
CA ARG A 34 -9.21 -7.79 23.98
C ARG A 34 -9.05 -6.66 24.97
N LYS A 35 -7.89 -5.97 24.96
CA LYS A 35 -7.82 -4.64 25.58
C LYS A 35 -9.00 -3.87 25.02
N SER A 36 -9.99 -3.51 25.86
CA SER A 36 -11.09 -2.64 25.44
C SER A 36 -10.61 -1.19 25.28
N SER A 37 -9.44 -1.01 24.66
CA SER A 37 -8.86 0.27 24.27
C SER A 37 -9.35 0.70 22.90
N ASP A 38 -10.08 -0.15 22.18
CA ASP A 38 -10.70 0.23 20.92
C ASP A 38 -11.91 1.10 21.22
N ILE A 39 -11.67 2.41 21.19
CA ILE A 39 -12.72 3.43 21.06
C ILE A 39 -13.68 2.92 19.96
N PRO A 40 -15.01 2.91 20.18
CA PRO A 40 -15.96 2.47 19.17
C PRO A 40 -15.73 3.27 17.89
N LYS A 41 -15.11 2.64 16.89
CA LYS A 41 -14.93 3.23 15.57
C LYS A 41 -16.19 2.96 14.77
N LYS A 42 -16.60 3.94 13.96
CA LYS A 42 -17.64 3.73 12.95
C LYS A 42 -17.26 2.49 12.14
N PHE A 43 -18.20 1.56 11.97
CA PHE A 43 -18.02 0.43 11.06
C PHE A 43 -17.79 0.98 9.65
N ILE A 44 -16.71 0.55 9.00
CA ILE A 44 -16.39 0.86 7.61
C ILE A 44 -16.44 -0.45 6.86
N SER A 45 -17.26 -0.51 5.83
CA SER A 45 -17.38 -1.68 4.96
C SER A 45 -16.09 -1.90 4.17
N PHE A 46 -15.90 -3.14 3.70
CA PHE A 46 -14.78 -3.47 2.83
C PHE A 46 -14.77 -2.62 1.55
N GLU A 47 -15.93 -2.37 0.96
CA GLU A 47 -16.07 -1.53 -0.23
C GLU A 47 -15.63 -0.09 0.03
N GLU A 48 -16.04 0.50 1.16
CA GLU A 48 -15.60 1.84 1.56
C GLU A 48 -14.07 1.90 1.76
N VAL A 49 -13.47 0.88 2.39
CA VAL A 49 -12.01 0.81 2.54
C VAL A 49 -11.32 0.75 1.16
N VAL A 50 -11.78 -0.11 0.26
CA VAL A 50 -11.21 -0.22 -1.09
C VAL A 50 -11.37 1.09 -1.87
N ALA A 51 -12.56 1.72 -1.80
CA ALA A 51 -12.83 3.00 -2.44
C ALA A 51 -11.90 4.10 -1.89
N GLN A 52 -11.72 4.16 -0.57
CA GLN A 52 -10.81 5.09 0.07
C GLN A 52 -9.37 4.90 -0.41
N ARG A 53 -8.85 3.67 -0.41
CA ARG A 53 -7.46 3.38 -0.84
C ARG A 53 -7.23 3.67 -2.33
N ARG A 54 -8.23 3.43 -3.18
CA ARG A 54 -8.18 3.85 -4.59
C ARG A 54 -8.14 5.37 -4.72
N ALA A 55 -8.96 6.09 -3.95
CA ALA A 55 -8.98 7.54 -3.97
C ALA A 55 -7.66 8.14 -3.47
N GLU A 56 -7.06 7.58 -2.40
CA GLU A 56 -5.70 7.93 -1.93
C GLU A 56 -4.68 7.77 -3.06
N ALA A 57 -4.69 6.62 -3.76
CA ALA A 57 -3.76 6.40 -4.86
C ALA A 57 -3.97 7.39 -6.01
N LYS A 58 -5.21 7.77 -6.35
CA LYS A 58 -5.53 8.73 -7.43
C LYS A 58 -5.00 10.15 -7.19
N ARG A 59 -4.83 10.54 -5.93
CA ARG A 59 -4.26 11.84 -5.52
C ARG A 59 -2.85 11.74 -4.96
N SER A 60 -2.14 10.64 -5.25
CA SER A 60 -0.75 10.45 -4.80
C SER A 60 0.25 10.33 -5.96
N ILE A 61 1.50 10.72 -5.71
CA ILE A 61 2.66 10.49 -6.60
C ILE A 61 3.77 9.75 -5.87
N VAL A 62 4.59 9.03 -6.62
CA VAL A 62 5.84 8.42 -6.14
C VAL A 62 7.00 9.15 -6.79
N VAL A 63 7.92 9.64 -5.97
CA VAL A 63 9.03 10.46 -6.43
C VAL A 63 10.35 9.83 -6.01
N GLN A 64 11.21 9.49 -6.96
CA GLN A 64 12.59 9.14 -6.66
C GLN A 64 13.33 10.40 -6.20
N VAL A 65 14.08 10.28 -5.12
CA VAL A 65 14.86 11.36 -4.51
C VAL A 65 16.29 10.90 -4.25
N ASN A 66 17.21 11.85 -4.08
CA ASN A 66 18.61 11.51 -3.80
C ASN A 66 18.78 10.93 -2.39
N SER A 67 18.05 11.46 -1.40
CA SER A 67 18.09 11.00 -0.02
C SER A 67 16.85 11.45 0.76
N GLU A 68 16.69 10.94 1.98
CA GLU A 68 15.68 11.42 2.94
C GLU A 68 15.75 12.94 3.14
N ALA A 69 16.95 13.53 3.09
CA ALA A 69 17.16 14.97 3.25
C ALA A 69 16.52 15.84 2.16
N SER A 70 16.10 15.23 1.02
CA SER A 70 15.33 15.92 -0.01
C SER A 70 13.90 16.27 0.43
N PHE A 71 13.44 15.79 1.59
CA PHE A 71 12.08 16.00 2.11
C PHE A 71 11.68 17.47 2.12
N SER A 72 12.47 18.35 2.74
CA SER A 72 12.09 19.76 2.90
C SER A 72 12.01 20.49 1.57
N GLU A 73 12.92 20.17 0.65
CA GLU A 73 12.95 20.77 -0.68
C GLU A 73 11.76 20.31 -1.53
N LEU A 74 11.49 19.00 -1.54
CA LEU A 74 10.39 18.40 -2.29
C LEU A 74 9.03 18.89 -1.75
N TYR A 75 8.86 18.91 -0.42
CA TYR A 75 7.67 19.46 0.23
C TYR A 75 7.47 20.92 -0.17
N GLY A 76 8.51 21.75 -0.07
CA GLY A 76 8.45 23.16 -0.40
C GLY A 76 8.12 23.42 -1.87
N TYR A 77 8.61 22.57 -2.77
CA TYR A 77 8.33 22.66 -4.20
C TYR A 77 6.86 22.30 -4.50
N CYS A 78 6.38 21.16 -4.03
CA CYS A 78 5.00 20.71 -4.25
C CYS A 78 3.95 21.62 -3.56
N SER A 79 4.28 22.19 -2.40
CA SER A 79 3.37 23.06 -1.63
C SER A 79 3.01 24.37 -2.34
N LYS A 80 3.67 24.71 -3.45
CA LYS A 80 3.30 25.86 -4.30
C LYS A 80 2.02 25.61 -5.10
N TYR A 81 1.71 24.35 -5.37
CA TYR A 81 0.66 23.93 -6.30
C TYR A 81 -0.46 23.15 -5.61
N ALA A 82 -0.16 22.48 -4.51
CA ALA A 82 -1.10 21.58 -3.83
C ALA A 82 -0.92 21.57 -2.31
N VAL A 83 -1.99 21.22 -1.60
CA VAL A 83 -1.98 20.91 -0.18
C VAL A 83 -1.55 19.44 -0.02
N ILE A 84 -0.55 19.21 0.83
CA ILE A 84 0.02 17.89 1.06
C ILE A 84 -0.58 17.30 2.33
N ASN A 85 -1.21 16.14 2.20
CA ASN A 85 -1.81 15.38 3.31
C ASN A 85 -0.78 14.52 4.04
N GLY A 86 0.21 13.99 3.32
CA GLY A 86 1.21 13.12 3.90
C GLY A 86 2.37 12.83 2.94
N ILE A 87 3.55 12.58 3.52
CA ILE A 87 4.74 12.14 2.79
C ILE A 87 5.35 10.94 3.52
N HIS A 88 5.62 9.88 2.78
CA HIS A 88 6.21 8.65 3.28
C HIS A 88 7.53 8.38 2.57
N HIS A 89 8.62 8.26 3.33
CA HIS A 89 9.93 7.88 2.81
C HIS A 89 10.13 6.36 2.85
N TYR A 90 10.72 5.82 1.80
CA TYR A 90 11.15 4.42 1.74
C TYR A 90 12.33 4.21 0.79
N LYS A 91 12.98 3.05 0.91
CA LYS A 91 14.02 2.61 -0.01
C LYS A 91 13.58 1.38 -0.78
N ASN A 92 13.93 1.29 -2.06
CA ASN A 92 13.72 0.06 -2.81
C ASN A 92 14.83 -0.97 -2.48
N SER A 93 14.76 -2.15 -3.10
CA SER A 93 15.76 -3.21 -2.93
C SER A 93 17.17 -2.83 -3.38
N ALA A 94 17.31 -1.84 -4.26
CA ALA A 94 18.59 -1.30 -4.72
C ALA A 94 19.16 -0.22 -3.80
N GLY A 95 18.43 0.17 -2.74
CA GLY A 95 18.83 1.23 -1.80
C GLY A 95 18.54 2.65 -2.29
N GLU A 96 17.83 2.80 -3.40
CA GLU A 96 17.40 4.11 -3.92
C GLU A 96 16.27 4.67 -3.07
N ASN A 97 16.28 5.99 -2.85
CA ASN A 97 15.32 6.66 -1.98
C ASN A 97 14.09 7.11 -2.77
N PHE A 98 12.92 6.89 -2.19
CA PHE A 98 11.64 7.29 -2.75
C PHE A 98 10.77 7.97 -1.70
N MET A 99 9.89 8.84 -2.18
CA MET A 99 8.85 9.48 -1.39
C MET A 99 7.49 9.28 -2.05
N LEU A 100 6.55 8.69 -1.32
CA LEU A 100 5.13 8.72 -1.68
C LEU A 100 4.52 9.99 -1.08
N ILE A 101 3.91 10.82 -1.92
CA ILE A 101 3.25 12.07 -1.52
C ILE A 101 1.77 11.94 -1.82
N GLU A 102 0.93 12.15 -0.81
CA GLU A 102 -0.53 12.25 -0.96
C GLU A 102 -0.95 13.72 -0.92
N PHE A 103 -1.72 14.16 -1.91
CA PHE A 103 -2.34 15.47 -1.99
C PHE A 103 -3.79 15.44 -1.49
N ASN A 104 -4.37 16.62 -1.32
CA ASN A 104 -5.75 16.75 -0.85
C ASN A 104 -6.79 16.32 -1.90
N SER A 105 -6.52 16.51 -3.20
CA SER A 105 -7.45 16.18 -4.29
C SER A 105 -6.74 15.65 -5.55
N GLU A 106 -7.49 14.99 -6.44
CA GLU A 106 -6.97 14.52 -7.72
C GLU A 106 -6.64 15.69 -8.67
N GLU A 107 -7.40 16.77 -8.57
CA GLU A 107 -7.22 18.01 -9.31
C GLU A 107 -5.88 18.69 -8.97
N GLU A 108 -5.56 18.76 -7.68
CA GLU A 108 -4.26 19.24 -7.20
C GLU A 108 -3.10 18.39 -7.71
N LEU A 109 -3.27 17.06 -7.74
CA LEU A 109 -2.28 16.16 -8.35
C LEU A 109 -2.09 16.47 -9.83
N LYS A 110 -3.17 16.71 -10.59
CA LYS A 110 -3.09 17.07 -12.02
C LYS A 110 -2.34 18.38 -12.22
N GLU A 111 -2.59 19.37 -11.36
CA GLU A 111 -1.87 20.65 -11.40
C GLU A 111 -0.38 20.47 -11.08
N VAL A 112 -0.04 19.67 -10.08
CA VAL A 112 1.35 19.31 -9.76
C VAL A 112 2.00 18.63 -10.97
N LEU A 113 1.37 17.62 -11.58
CA LEU A 113 1.94 16.95 -12.74
C LEU A 113 2.13 17.93 -13.90
N LYS A 114 1.15 18.78 -14.19
CA LYS A 114 1.25 19.78 -15.27
C LYS A 114 2.35 20.80 -15.05
N SER A 115 2.52 21.27 -13.81
CA SER A 115 3.45 22.35 -13.47
C SER A 115 4.87 21.86 -13.11
N CYS A 116 5.01 20.60 -12.67
CA CYS A 116 6.26 20.06 -12.15
C CYS A 116 6.87 18.96 -13.02
N SER A 117 6.09 18.29 -13.87
CA SER A 117 6.63 17.26 -14.75
C SER A 117 7.15 17.88 -16.03
N THR A 118 8.38 17.54 -16.40
CA THR A 118 8.93 17.85 -17.73
C THR A 118 9.34 16.52 -18.32
N HIS A 119 8.77 16.16 -19.47
CA HIS A 119 9.26 15.00 -20.20
C HIS A 119 10.72 15.21 -20.58
N GLN A 120 11.54 14.19 -20.37
CA GLN A 120 12.94 14.23 -20.78
C GLN A 120 12.96 14.33 -22.30
N LYS A 121 13.33 15.52 -22.82
CA LYS A 121 13.27 15.86 -24.26
C LYS A 121 14.07 14.89 -25.15
N ASP A 122 14.97 14.11 -24.57
CA ASP A 122 15.94 13.27 -25.27
C ASP A 122 15.59 11.76 -25.23
N MET A 123 14.38 11.38 -24.83
CA MET A 123 13.92 10.00 -24.92
C MET A 123 12.69 9.88 -25.80
N GLU A 124 12.76 9.03 -26.83
CA GLU A 124 11.59 8.51 -27.55
C GLU A 124 10.79 7.58 -26.64
N ALA A 125 10.13 8.17 -25.64
CA ALA A 125 9.27 7.46 -24.71
C ALA A 125 7.81 7.82 -24.97
N MET A 126 6.91 6.86 -24.76
CA MET A 126 5.47 7.15 -24.79
C MET A 126 5.13 8.23 -23.76
N ALA A 127 4.41 9.26 -24.19
CA ALA A 127 3.95 10.36 -23.34
C ALA A 127 2.78 9.94 -22.44
N LEU A 128 3.00 8.94 -21.58
CA LEU A 128 2.03 8.59 -20.55
C LEU A 128 2.27 9.47 -19.31
N ASN A 129 1.22 10.13 -18.84
CA ASN A 129 1.25 10.90 -17.60
C ASN A 129 1.31 9.95 -16.40
N SER A 130 2.53 9.54 -16.03
CA SER A 130 2.79 8.66 -14.91
C SER A 130 2.86 9.43 -13.59
N PRO A 131 2.23 8.94 -12.50
CA PRO A 131 2.47 9.44 -11.14
C PRO A 131 3.86 9.08 -10.58
N PHE A 132 4.73 8.41 -11.34
CA PHE A 132 6.11 8.10 -10.97
C PHE A 132 7.06 9.14 -11.57
N LEU A 133 7.71 9.91 -10.70
CA LEU A 133 8.57 11.03 -11.07
C LEU A 133 9.96 10.87 -10.49
N TRP A 134 10.90 11.66 -11.00
CA TRP A 134 12.23 11.80 -10.42
C TRP A 134 12.46 13.27 -10.05
N PHE A 135 12.73 13.52 -8.77
CA PHE A 135 13.10 14.84 -8.29
C PHE A 135 14.58 15.10 -8.55
N ARG A 136 14.87 15.96 -9.53
CA ARG A 136 16.22 16.43 -9.82
C ARG A 136 16.41 17.81 -9.21
N ALA A 137 17.47 17.98 -8.42
CA ALA A 137 17.85 19.29 -7.92
C ALA A 137 18.09 20.25 -9.10
N ALA A 138 17.50 21.45 -9.02
CA ALA A 138 17.70 22.47 -10.05
C ALA A 138 19.17 22.89 -10.09
N LYS A 139 19.72 23.05 -11.30
CA LYS A 139 21.05 23.65 -11.50
C LYS A 139 20.92 25.16 -11.28
N GLY A 140 21.04 25.62 -10.03
CA GLY A 140 20.91 27.02 -9.65
C GLY A 140 21.01 27.25 -8.14
N PRO A 141 20.93 28.52 -7.68
CA PRO A 141 20.88 28.81 -6.25
C PRO A 141 19.71 28.06 -5.62
N LYS A 142 19.96 27.34 -4.52
CA LYS A 142 18.94 26.60 -3.80
C LYS A 142 17.82 27.56 -3.40
N ALA A 143 16.63 27.36 -3.96
CA ALA A 143 15.46 28.10 -3.53
C ALA A 143 15.25 27.82 -2.03
N LYS A 144 15.19 28.88 -1.23
CA LYS A 144 14.86 28.75 0.19
C LYS A 144 13.36 28.48 0.28
N TYR A 145 13.02 27.24 0.57
CA TYR A 145 11.65 26.86 0.86
C TYR A 145 11.35 27.10 2.35
N PRO A 146 10.11 27.44 2.71
CA PRO A 146 9.70 27.46 4.11
C PRO A 146 9.82 26.07 4.73
N GLU A 147 10.08 26.02 6.03
CA GLU A 147 10.13 24.76 6.77
C GLU A 147 8.80 23.98 6.60
N PRO A 148 8.87 22.65 6.42
CA PRO A 148 7.68 21.82 6.30
C PRO A 148 6.75 21.97 7.50
N ARG A 149 5.45 22.13 7.23
CA ARG A 149 4.42 22.18 8.28
C ARG A 149 4.06 20.80 8.82
N ILE A 150 4.47 19.75 8.11
CA ILE A 150 4.24 18.35 8.45
C ILE A 150 5.59 17.64 8.60
N LYS A 151 5.60 16.53 9.32
CA LYS A 151 6.73 15.59 9.37
C LYS A 151 6.49 14.45 8.38
N LEU A 152 7.55 13.72 8.04
CA LEU A 152 7.40 12.43 7.35
C LEU A 152 6.49 11.51 8.17
N ALA A 153 5.45 10.98 7.53
CA ALA A 153 4.49 10.07 8.15
C ALA A 153 5.13 8.71 8.44
N SER A 154 6.12 8.31 7.64
CA SER A 154 6.97 7.14 7.88
C SER A 154 8.34 7.33 7.25
N VAL A 155 9.37 6.80 7.89
CA VAL A 155 10.75 6.75 7.36
C VAL A 155 11.15 5.29 7.22
N ASN A 156 11.69 4.93 6.05
CA ASN A 156 12.11 3.56 5.73
C ASN A 156 10.95 2.55 5.87
N GLY A 157 9.75 2.96 5.47
CA GLY A 157 8.52 2.22 5.78
C GLY A 157 8.38 0.86 5.09
N ILE A 158 9.34 0.43 4.25
CA ILE A 158 9.33 -0.92 3.65
C ILE A 158 10.63 -1.70 3.89
N ASP A 159 11.43 -1.29 4.86
CA ASP A 159 12.67 -2.01 5.19
C ASP A 159 12.39 -3.47 5.50
N LYS A 160 13.32 -4.33 5.08
CA LYS A 160 13.24 -5.76 5.36
C LYS A 160 13.28 -5.98 6.87
N ILE A 161 12.47 -6.93 7.32
CA ILE A 161 12.44 -7.34 8.71
C ILE A 161 13.77 -8.03 9.02
N ASP A 162 14.45 -7.55 10.06
CA ASP A 162 15.61 -8.22 10.63
C ASP A 162 15.13 -9.42 11.46
N GLU A 163 15.31 -10.62 10.89
CA GLU A 163 14.86 -11.87 11.50
C GLU A 163 15.58 -12.18 12.82
N ASP A 164 16.88 -11.86 12.91
CA ASP A 164 17.67 -12.11 14.12
C ASP A 164 17.21 -11.20 15.27
N LYS A 165 16.95 -9.93 14.95
CA LYS A 165 16.37 -8.99 15.92
C LYS A 165 14.97 -9.42 16.34
N LEU A 166 14.11 -9.76 15.38
CA LEU A 166 12.75 -10.21 15.67
C LEU A 166 12.76 -11.46 16.55
N PHE A 167 13.63 -12.43 16.27
CA PHE A 167 13.74 -13.64 17.07
C PHE A 167 14.12 -13.34 18.52
N LYS A 168 15.09 -12.43 18.74
CA LYS A 168 15.47 -12.00 20.11
C LYS A 168 14.29 -11.36 20.84
N GLU A 169 13.60 -10.43 20.20
CA GLU A 169 12.44 -9.76 20.81
C GLU A 169 11.30 -10.74 21.15
N LEU A 170 11.11 -11.79 20.34
CA LEU A 170 10.12 -12.85 20.61
C LEU A 170 10.53 -13.70 21.83
N VAL A 171 11.81 -14.00 22.00
CA VAL A 171 12.30 -14.75 23.17
C VAL A 171 12.09 -13.97 24.47
N ASP A 172 12.18 -12.64 24.40
CA ASP A 172 12.05 -11.75 25.56
C ASP A 172 10.59 -11.49 25.99
N CYS A 173 9.60 -12.00 25.25
CA CYS A 173 8.18 -11.84 25.59
C CYS A 173 7.76 -12.70 26.79
N GLU A 174 6.90 -12.17 27.65
CA GLU A 174 6.43 -12.87 28.86
C GLU A 174 5.51 -14.06 28.56
N THR A 175 4.69 -13.97 27.50
CA THR A 175 3.71 -15.00 27.13
C THR A 175 3.73 -15.33 25.64
N VAL A 176 3.24 -16.52 25.28
CA VAL A 176 3.03 -16.91 23.88
C VAL A 176 2.04 -15.97 23.17
N SER A 177 1.06 -15.42 23.89
CA SER A 177 0.14 -14.43 23.32
C SER A 177 0.87 -13.14 22.94
N ASP A 178 1.81 -12.67 23.75
CA ASP A 178 2.63 -11.50 23.44
C ASP A 178 3.56 -11.78 22.25
N GLN A 179 4.11 -13.00 22.16
CA GLN A 179 4.90 -13.43 21.01
C GLN A 179 4.09 -13.39 19.71
N ILE A 180 2.85 -13.91 19.72
CA ILE A 180 1.97 -13.89 18.55
C ILE A 180 1.63 -12.46 18.15
N GLN A 181 1.29 -11.60 19.12
CA GLN A 181 0.96 -10.19 18.85
C GLN A 181 2.17 -9.45 18.28
N LEU A 182 3.35 -9.59 18.89
CA LEU A 182 4.59 -8.97 18.41
C LEU A 182 4.94 -9.45 16.99
N LEU A 183 4.86 -10.76 16.74
CA LEU A 183 5.11 -11.32 15.41
C LEU A 183 4.14 -10.73 14.37
N CYS A 184 2.86 -10.62 14.73
CA CYS A 184 1.85 -10.00 13.86
C CYS A 184 2.21 -8.53 13.58
N ASP A 185 2.40 -7.72 14.61
CA ASP A 185 2.67 -6.29 14.49
C ASP A 185 3.94 -5.98 13.68
N ARG A 186 4.97 -6.83 13.80
CA ARG A 186 6.24 -6.66 13.07
C ARG A 186 6.20 -7.17 11.64
N THR A 187 5.35 -8.16 11.33
CA THR A 187 5.33 -8.79 9.99
C THR A 187 4.16 -8.35 9.12
N MET A 188 3.10 -7.82 9.73
CA MET A 188 1.89 -7.40 9.04
C MET A 188 2.19 -6.30 8.03
N LEU A 189 1.46 -6.35 6.92
CA LEU A 189 1.49 -5.33 5.91
C LEU A 189 1.08 -3.96 6.49
N ASN A 190 2.02 -3.02 6.48
CA ASN A 190 1.81 -1.68 7.02
C ASN A 190 1.10 -0.73 6.03
N ASP A 191 0.72 0.45 6.52
CA ASP A 191 -0.02 1.46 5.75
C ASP A 191 0.71 1.89 4.46
N LEU A 192 2.02 2.13 4.53
CA LEU A 192 2.81 2.49 3.35
C LEU A 192 2.82 1.36 2.31
N GLY A 193 2.98 0.12 2.75
CA GLY A 193 2.94 -1.05 1.88
C GLY A 193 1.57 -1.24 1.21
N ILE A 194 0.47 -0.89 1.89
CA ILE A 194 -0.87 -0.89 1.28
C ILE A 194 -0.93 0.21 0.22
N ARG A 195 -0.55 1.45 0.57
CA ARG A 195 -0.58 2.60 -0.35
C ARG A 195 0.22 2.34 -1.62
N LEU A 196 1.43 1.79 -1.50
CA LEU A 196 2.27 1.46 -2.65
C LEU A 196 1.64 0.40 -3.56
N ARG A 197 0.95 -0.60 -3.00
CA ARG A 197 0.21 -1.59 -3.80
C ARG A 197 -0.92 -0.97 -4.60
N TYR A 198 -1.67 -0.05 -4.00
CA TYR A 198 -2.71 0.71 -4.72
C TYR A 198 -2.11 1.69 -5.74
N MET A 199 -0.92 2.24 -5.50
CA MET A 199 -0.18 3.03 -6.50
C MET A 199 0.21 2.20 -7.73
N VAL A 200 0.68 0.97 -7.52
CA VAL A 200 1.00 0.05 -8.63
C VAL A 200 -0.27 -0.33 -9.40
N ALA A 201 -1.37 -0.64 -8.69
CA ALA A 201 -2.66 -0.92 -9.33
C ALA A 201 -3.13 0.27 -10.19
N ARG A 202 -3.03 1.50 -9.67
CA ARG A 202 -3.33 2.73 -10.43
C ARG A 202 -2.45 2.88 -11.66
N GLN A 203 -1.14 2.63 -11.54
CA GLN A 203 -0.23 2.75 -12.68
C GLN A 203 -0.62 1.80 -13.82
N ILE A 204 -0.94 0.55 -13.48
CA ILE A 204 -1.36 -0.45 -14.46
C ILE A 204 -2.72 -0.07 -15.05
N GLU A 205 -3.66 0.41 -14.24
CA GLU A 205 -4.94 0.95 -14.69
C GLU A 205 -4.73 2.06 -15.74
N SER A 206 -3.93 3.08 -15.45
CA SER A 206 -3.69 4.20 -16.37
C SER A 206 -2.97 3.81 -17.67
N VAL A 207 -2.13 2.77 -17.65
CA VAL A 207 -1.51 2.25 -18.88
C VAL A 207 -2.55 1.55 -19.75
N LEU A 208 -3.40 0.72 -19.14
CA LEU A 208 -4.40 -0.07 -19.85
C LEU A 208 -5.63 0.75 -20.30
N GLU A 209 -5.91 1.88 -19.65
CA GLU A 209 -7.01 2.80 -20.02
C GLU A 209 -6.85 3.35 -21.45
N SER A 210 -5.62 3.38 -21.97
CA SER A 210 -5.35 3.77 -23.37
C SER A 210 -5.77 2.69 -24.39
N LEU A 211 -5.97 1.46 -23.95
CA LEU A 211 -6.27 0.30 -24.80
C LEU A 211 -7.72 -0.18 -24.63
N TYR A 212 -8.29 0.00 -23.44
CA TYR A 212 -9.61 -0.52 -23.09
C TYR A 212 -10.41 0.55 -22.35
N ALA A 213 -11.65 0.77 -22.81
CA ALA A 213 -12.60 1.62 -22.09
C ALA A 213 -13.11 0.91 -20.83
N ASN A 214 -13.50 1.70 -19.83
CA ASN A 214 -14.22 1.26 -18.64
C ASN A 214 -13.51 0.17 -17.82
N ILE A 215 -12.19 0.16 -17.74
CA ILE A 215 -11.48 -0.84 -16.93
C ILE A 215 -11.25 -0.41 -15.48
N ALA A 216 -11.05 -1.39 -14.61
CA ALA A 216 -10.47 -1.18 -13.28
C ALA A 216 -9.47 -2.28 -12.94
N VAL A 217 -8.33 -1.87 -12.38
CA VAL A 217 -7.31 -2.76 -11.82
C VAL A 217 -7.38 -2.67 -10.30
N ARG A 218 -7.67 -3.80 -9.64
CA ARG A 218 -7.88 -3.84 -8.19
C ARG A 218 -6.93 -4.85 -7.54
N PRO A 219 -6.27 -4.48 -6.42
CA PRO A 219 -5.62 -5.47 -5.58
C PRO A 219 -6.63 -6.51 -5.08
N PHE A 220 -6.19 -7.76 -4.92
CA PHE A 220 -6.94 -8.80 -4.22
C PHE A 220 -6.02 -9.65 -3.33
N GLY A 221 -6.59 -10.66 -2.67
CA GLY A 221 -5.83 -11.63 -1.87
C GLY A 221 -5.18 -10.99 -0.63
N SER A 222 -3.90 -11.32 -0.42
CA SER A 222 -3.14 -10.93 0.79
C SER A 222 -3.04 -9.41 0.97
N SER A 223 -3.20 -8.64 -0.10
CA SER A 223 -3.13 -7.18 -0.07
C SER A 223 -4.32 -6.52 0.65
N ILE A 224 -5.46 -7.20 0.76
CA ILE A 224 -6.71 -6.59 1.26
C ILE A 224 -7.49 -7.45 2.27
N ASN A 225 -7.10 -8.72 2.47
CA ASN A 225 -7.83 -9.64 3.35
C ASN A 225 -7.50 -9.52 4.85
N GLY A 226 -6.59 -8.61 5.22
CA GLY A 226 -6.15 -8.42 6.61
C GLY A 226 -5.04 -9.36 7.10
N PHE A 227 -4.57 -10.29 6.26
CA PHE A 227 -3.49 -11.24 6.58
C PHE A 227 -2.20 -11.01 5.78
N GLY A 228 -2.12 -9.90 5.04
CA GLY A 228 -0.94 -9.52 4.28
C GLY A 228 0.28 -9.33 5.17
N LYS A 229 1.44 -9.71 4.65
CA LYS A 229 2.75 -9.51 5.30
C LYS A 229 3.62 -8.58 4.46
N MET A 230 4.57 -7.91 5.10
CA MET A 230 5.61 -7.19 4.37
C MET A 230 6.35 -8.14 3.42
N GLY A 231 6.54 -7.73 2.17
CA GLY A 231 7.18 -8.54 1.12
C GLY A 231 6.30 -9.59 0.45
N CYS A 232 5.01 -9.73 0.80
CA CYS A 232 4.12 -10.62 0.04
C CYS A 232 3.79 -10.06 -1.35
N ASP A 233 3.43 -10.96 -2.27
CA ASP A 233 3.07 -10.62 -3.64
C ASP A 233 1.89 -9.64 -3.71
N LEU A 234 1.83 -8.91 -4.81
CA LEU A 234 0.70 -8.04 -5.18
C LEU A 234 -0.11 -8.74 -6.28
N ASP A 235 -1.24 -9.32 -5.89
CA ASP A 235 -2.20 -9.91 -6.81
C ASP A 235 -3.17 -8.83 -7.32
N LEU A 236 -3.33 -8.71 -8.64
CA LEU A 236 -4.19 -7.72 -9.28
C LEU A 236 -5.22 -8.40 -10.17
N VAL A 237 -6.46 -7.90 -10.12
CA VAL A 237 -7.54 -8.29 -11.03
C VAL A 237 -7.88 -7.11 -11.94
N LEU A 238 -7.88 -7.37 -13.26
CA LEU A 238 -8.41 -6.46 -14.28
C LEU A 238 -9.88 -6.80 -14.50
N THR A 239 -10.75 -5.81 -14.36
CA THR A 239 -12.20 -5.95 -14.52
C THR A 239 -12.73 -4.87 -15.46
N ASN A 240 -13.85 -5.14 -16.13
CA ASN A 240 -14.60 -4.13 -16.85
C ASN A 240 -15.70 -3.58 -15.92
N ILE A 241 -15.71 -2.27 -15.71
CA ILE A 241 -16.75 -1.51 -15.01
C ILE A 241 -17.88 -1.27 -16.00
N ILE A 242 -18.78 -2.24 -16.10
CA ILE A 242 -20.02 -2.04 -16.86
C ILE A 242 -20.92 -1.14 -16.00
N THR A 243 -21.09 0.13 -16.37
CA THR A 243 -22.11 1.01 -15.80
C THR A 243 -23.45 0.69 -16.46
N GLU A 244 -24.58 0.78 -15.74
CA GLU A 244 -25.90 0.49 -16.31
C GLU A 244 -26.22 1.33 -17.57
N GLU A 245 -25.58 2.50 -17.73
CA GLU A 245 -25.66 3.35 -18.93
C GLU A 245 -25.09 2.68 -20.20
N THR A 246 -24.10 1.79 -20.07
CA THR A 246 -23.54 1.06 -21.23
C THR A 246 -24.47 0.00 -21.79
N PHE A 247 -25.45 -0.49 -21.00
CA PHE A 247 -26.52 -1.35 -21.51
C PHE A 247 -27.56 -0.57 -22.33
N ALA A 248 -27.78 0.71 -22.00
CA ALA A 248 -28.77 1.52 -22.70
C ALA A 248 -28.35 1.85 -24.14
N HIS A 249 -27.06 2.11 -24.39
CA HIS A 249 -26.56 2.40 -25.72
C HIS A 249 -26.40 1.15 -26.62
N HIS A 250 -26.14 -0.02 -26.04
CA HIS A 250 -26.03 -1.25 -26.83
C HIS A 250 -27.37 -1.79 -27.35
N TYR A 251 -28.50 -1.32 -26.80
CA TYR A 251 -29.84 -1.68 -27.28
C TYR A 251 -30.44 -0.68 -28.29
N THR A 252 -29.86 0.52 -28.41
CA THR A 252 -30.34 1.53 -29.38
C THR A 252 -29.59 1.53 -30.71
N ASP A 253 -28.41 0.90 -30.79
CA ASP A 253 -27.60 0.83 -32.02
C ASP A 253 -27.86 -0.42 -32.88
N LEU A 254 -28.87 -1.24 -32.54
CA LEU A 254 -29.30 -2.38 -33.37
C LEU A 254 -30.30 -2.02 -34.47
N ASP A 255 -30.75 -0.76 -34.53
CA ASP A 255 -31.58 -0.23 -35.61
C ASP A 255 -30.89 0.95 -36.29
N CYS A 256 -29.84 0.70 -37.07
CA CYS A 256 -29.42 1.64 -38.11
C CYS A 256 -28.78 0.91 -39.30
N ASP A 257 -29.67 0.58 -40.24
CA ASP A 257 -29.48 0.51 -41.69
C ASP A 257 -28.10 0.95 -42.24
N LEU A 258 -27.23 -0.01 -42.52
CA LEU A 258 -26.42 0.01 -43.75
C LEU A 258 -26.35 -1.39 -44.35
N CYS A 259 -27.28 -1.59 -45.26
CA CYS A 259 -27.38 -2.65 -46.23
C CYS A 259 -26.06 -2.97 -46.97
N TYR A 260 -25.94 -4.24 -47.35
CA TYR A 260 -25.51 -4.73 -48.68
C TYR A 260 -24.43 -3.97 -49.47
N ASN A 261 -23.42 -4.75 -49.88
CA ASN A 261 -22.65 -4.71 -51.14
C ASN A 261 -21.14 -4.46 -50.99
N ASN A 262 -20.30 -5.50 -51.07
CA ASN A 262 -19.76 -6.00 -52.35
C ASN A 262 -18.58 -6.97 -52.13
N MET A 263 -18.68 -8.10 -52.83
CA MET A 263 -17.76 -9.24 -53.01
C MET A 263 -17.53 -10.18 -51.82
#